data_AF-A0A377KAA4-F1
#
_entry.id   AF-A0A377KAA4-F1
#
_cell.length_a   1.000
_cell.length_b   1.000
_cell.length_c   1.000
_cell.angle_alpha   90.00
_cell.angle_beta   90.00
_cell.angle_gamma   90.00
#
_symmetry.space_group_name_H-M   'P 1'
#
loop_
_entity.id
_entity.type
_entity.pdbx_description
1 polymer ?
#
loop_
_entity_poly.entity_id
_entity_poly.type
_entity_poly.pdbx_seq_one_letter_code
_entity_poly.pdbx_strand_id
1 'polypeptide(L)' 'MFRRKPIPWQPGPVNDLELALFPDEHGDLSIEILANKQRYDEPTLIQHAERLKMLIAQFAADPGAVVRRCRYYAAR' A
#
# COMPACT_ATOMS: atom_id res chain seq x y z
N MET A 1 6.16 21.55 15.53
CA MET A 1 5.48 21.34 14.24
C MET A 1 6.51 20.86 13.22
N PHE A 2 6.94 19.61 13.34
CA PHE A 2 7.89 19.01 12.38
C PHE A 2 7.11 18.64 11.11
N ARG A 3 6.96 19.58 10.17
CA ARG A 3 6.77 19.19 8.77
C ARG A 3 8.08 18.57 8.31
N ARG A 4 8.23 17.25 8.44
CA ARG A 4 9.15 16.54 7.54
C ARG A 4 8.57 16.79 6.16
N LYS A 5 9.20 17.67 5.36
CA LYS A 5 8.95 17.69 3.92
C LYS A 5 9.02 16.23 3.45
N PRO A 6 8.05 15.70 2.68
CA PRO A 6 8.23 14.39 2.10
C PRO A 6 9.53 14.48 1.34
N ILE A 7 10.52 13.67 1.75
CA ILE A 7 11.68 13.43 0.92
C ILE A 7 11.04 12.97 -0.40
N PRO A 8 11.29 13.61 -1.54
CA PRO A 8 10.76 13.11 -2.79
C PRO A 8 11.27 11.68 -2.86
N TRP A 9 10.38 10.72 -2.71
CA TRP A 9 10.69 9.33 -2.91
C TRP A 9 11.18 9.31 -4.37
N GLN A 10 12.49 9.13 -4.55
CA GLN A 10 13.12 8.97 -5.86
C GLN A 10 13.44 7.50 -5.99
N PRO A 11 12.44 6.66 -6.23
CA PRO A 11 12.72 5.28 -6.53
C PRO A 11 13.53 5.25 -7.82
N GLY A 12 14.59 4.45 -7.79
CA GLY A 12 15.16 3.96 -9.03
C GLY A 12 14.10 3.22 -9.85
N PRO A 13 14.42 2.77 -11.07
CA PRO A 13 13.51 1.92 -11.82
C PRO A 13 13.10 0.71 -10.98
N VAL A 14 11.80 0.55 -10.72
CA VAL A 14 11.28 -0.62 -10.02
C VAL A 14 10.95 -1.73 -10.99
N ASN A 15 11.33 -2.95 -10.62
CA ASN A 15 11.08 -4.12 -11.45
C ASN A 15 9.58 -4.48 -11.51
N ASP A 16 8.87 -4.32 -10.40
CA ASP A 16 7.48 -4.74 -10.25
C ASP A 16 6.64 -3.71 -9.49
N LEU A 17 6.62 -3.77 -8.16
CA LEU A 17 5.89 -2.87 -7.29
C LEU A 17 6.65 -2.72 -5.98
N GLU A 18 6.75 -1.49 -5.49
CA GLU A 18 7.27 -1.14 -4.18
C GLU A 18 6.19 -0.38 -3.39
N LEU A 19 6.15 -0.62 -2.08
CA LEU A 19 5.18 -0.04 -1.18
C LEU A 19 5.89 0.51 0.05
N ALA A 20 5.68 1.79 0.33
CA ALA A 20 6.23 2.48 1.49
C ALA A 20 5.11 2.81 2.48
N LEU A 21 5.37 2.52 3.75
CA LEU A 21 4.46 2.75 4.88
C LEU A 21 5.08 3.80 5.80
N PHE A 22 4.33 4.87 6.06
CA PHE A 22 4.75 5.97 6.91
C PHE A 22 3.74 6.16 8.04
N PRO A 23 3.87 5.44 9.16
CA PRO A 23 3.14 5.78 10.37
C PRO A 23 3.64 7.13 10.89
N ASP A 24 2.74 7.95 11.41
CA ASP A 24 3.08 9.24 12.02
C ASP A 24 2.90 9.24 13.55
N GLU A 25 3.23 10.37 14.18
CA GLU A 25 3.17 10.55 15.64
C GLU A 25 1.73 10.67 16.18
N HIS A 26 0.74 10.92 15.32
CA HIS A 26 -0.68 11.03 15.67
C HIS A 26 -1.41 9.68 15.54
N GLY A 27 -0.74 8.66 15.03
CA GLY A 27 -1.31 7.34 14.80
C GLY A 27 -1.93 7.18 13.42
N ASP A 28 -1.75 8.15 12.52
CA ASP A 28 -2.16 8.04 11.12
C ASP A 28 -1.11 7.24 10.33
N LEU A 29 -1.55 6.65 9.21
CA LEU A 29 -0.70 5.88 8.31
C LEU A 29 -0.83 6.42 6.89
N SER A 30 0.28 6.90 6.33
CA SER A 30 0.39 7.20 4.90
C SER A 30 0.98 6.02 4.14
N ILE A 31 0.45 5.74 2.95
CA ILE A 31 0.89 4.65 2.08
C ILE A 31 1.23 5.24 0.72
N GLU A 32 2.44 4.96 0.23
CA GLU A 32 2.86 5.31 -1.13
C GLU A 32 3.13 4.03 -1.92
N ILE A 33 2.60 3.96 -3.14
CA ILE A 33 2.78 2.82 -4.06
C ILE A 33 3.51 3.32 -5.29
N LEU A 34 4.61 2.65 -5.61
CA LEU A 34 5.28 2.84 -6.88
C LEU A 34 5.30 1.52 -7.64
N ALA A 35 4.89 1.54 -8.90
CA ALA A 35 4.85 0.35 -9.72
C ALA A 35 5.44 0.56 -11.11
N ASN A 36 5.90 -0.53 -11.69
CA ASN A 36 6.37 -0.58 -13.06
C ASN A 36 5.18 -0.38 -14.01
N LYS A 37 5.17 0.75 -14.71
CA LYS A 37 4.11 1.13 -15.66
C LYS A 37 3.97 0.19 -16.85
N GLN A 38 4.97 -0.65 -17.13
CA GLN A 38 4.85 -1.70 -18.17
C GLN A 38 4.00 -2.88 -17.70
N ARG A 39 3.81 -3.04 -16.38
CA ARG A 39 3.14 -4.19 -15.77
C ARG A 39 1.82 -3.83 -15.09
N TYR A 40 1.66 -2.57 -14.69
CA TYR A 40 0.48 -2.08 -14.00
C TYR A 40 -0.03 -0.78 -14.60
N ASP A 41 -1.36 -0.66 -14.70
CA ASP A 41 -2.03 0.60 -14.96
C ASP A 41 -2.45 1.28 -13.64
N GLU A 42 -2.65 2.59 -13.72
CA GLU A 42 -3.02 3.41 -12.56
C GLU A 42 -4.37 3.02 -11.92
N PRO A 43 -5.44 2.72 -12.68
CA PRO A 43 -6.70 2.26 -12.09
C PRO A 43 -6.56 0.98 -11.26
N THR A 44 -5.76 0.01 -11.73
CA THR A 44 -5.50 -1.24 -11.00
C THR A 44 -4.75 -0.97 -9.70
N LEU A 45 -3.77 -0.08 -9.71
CA LEU A 45 -3.03 0.32 -8.51
C LEU A 45 -3.94 1.00 -7.47
N ILE A 46 -4.80 1.93 -7.90
CA ILE A 46 -5.78 2.57 -7.02
C ILE A 46 -6.70 1.53 -6.39
N GLN A 47 -7.18 0.57 -7.17
CA GLN A 47 -8.05 -0.48 -6.66
C GLN A 47 -7.34 -1.39 -5.64
N HIS A 48 -6.05 -1.68 -5.85
CA HIS A 48 -5.27 -2.41 -4.85
C HIS A 48 -5.00 -1.59 -3.59
N ALA A 49 -4.75 -0.29 -3.70
CA ALA A 49 -4.60 0.62 -2.56
C ALA A 49 -5.86 0.67 -1.69
N GLU A 50 -7.04 0.78 -2.30
CA GLU A 50 -8.32 0.77 -1.58
C GLU A 50 -8.57 -0.57 -0.88
N ARG A 51 -8.26 -1.69 -1.52
CA ARG A 51 -8.35 -3.02 -0.87
C ARG A 51 -7.43 -3.11 0.35
N LEU A 52 -6.19 -2.59 0.25
CA LEU A 52 -5.25 -2.57 1.36
C LEU A 52 -5.75 -1.70 2.51
N LYS A 53 -6.29 -0.51 2.21
CA LYS A 53 -6.90 0.39 3.20
C LYS A 53 -8.06 -0.29 3.94
N MET A 54 -8.93 -0.98 3.21
CA MET A 54 -10.03 -1.76 3.79
C MET A 54 -9.54 -2.91 4.68
N LEU A 55 -8.47 -3.59 4.27
CA LEU A 55 -7.87 -4.66 5.06
C LEU A 55 -7.32 -4.13 6.39
N ILE A 56 -6.59 -3.01 6.36
CA ILE A 56 -6.06 -2.36 7.56
C ILE A 56 -7.19 -1.94 8.50
N ALA A 57 -8.26 -1.36 7.97
CA ALA A 57 -9.43 -0.98 8.77
C ALA A 57 -10.09 -2.20 9.45
N GLN A 58 -10.14 -3.36 8.79
CA GLN A 58 -10.68 -4.59 9.39
C GLN A 58 -9.82 -5.08 10.55
N PHE A 59 -8.50 -5.10 10.41
CA PHE A 59 -7.60 -5.48 11.51
C PHE A 59 -7.59 -4.47 12.66
N ALA A 60 -7.80 -3.18 12.36
CA ALA A 60 -7.94 -2.17 13.40
C ALA A 60 -9.24 -2.37 14.21
N ALA A 61 -10.32 -2.79 13.57
CA ALA A 61 -11.60 -3.08 14.22
C ALA A 61 -11.60 -4.39 15.03
N ASP A 62 -10.82 -5.39 14.59
CA ASP A 62 -10.61 -6.65 15.30
C ASP A 62 -9.12 -7.03 15.29
N PRO A 63 -8.36 -6.62 16.32
CA PRO A 63 -6.94 -6.96 16.44
C PRO A 63 -6.67 -8.48 16.57
N GLY A 64 -7.68 -9.28 16.90
CA GLY A 64 -7.60 -10.74 16.97
C GLY A 64 -7.85 -11.43 15.63
N ALA A 65 -8.26 -10.69 14.60
CA ALA A 65 -8.46 -11.23 13.27
C ALA A 65 -7.15 -11.82 12.73
N VAL A 66 -7.24 -12.90 11.96
CA VAL A 66 -6.09 -13.55 11.33
C VAL A 66 -6.42 -13.92 9.89
N VAL A 67 -5.47 -13.71 8.97
CA VAL A 67 -5.62 -14.19 7.59
C VAL A 67 -5.49 -15.71 7.59
N ARG A 68 -6.62 -16.42 7.48
CA ARG A 68 -6.62 -17.90 7.48
C ARG A 68 -6.35 -18.50 6.10
N ARG A 69 -6.60 -17.73 5.03
CA ARG A 69 -6.46 -18.21 3.65
C ARG A 69 -6.29 -17.01 2.72
N CYS A 70 -5.25 -17.05 1.89
CA CYS A 70 -5.07 -16.16 0.75
C CYS A 70 -5.03 -17.03 -0.51
N ARG A 71 -5.84 -16.70 -1.52
CA ARG A 71 -5.87 -17.41 -2.81
C ARG A 71 -5.54 -16.40 -3.90
N TYR A 72 -4.63 -16.76 -4.78
CA TYR A 72 -4.26 -15.99 -5.95
C TYR A 72 -4.55 -16.83 -7.20
N TYR A 73 -5.10 -16.19 -8.21
CA TYR A 73 -5.43 -16.80 -9.48
C TYR A 73 -4.83 -15.93 -10.57
N ALA A 74 -4.04 -16.52 -11.47
CA ALA A 74 -3.62 -15.84 -12.68
C ALA A 74 -4.80 -15.84 -13.66
N ALA A 75 -5.36 -14.67 -13.94
CA ALA A 75 -6.26 -14.52 -15.07
C ALA A 75 -5.42 -14.61 -16.35
N ARG A 76 -5.90 -15.39 -17.33
CA ARG A 76 -5.34 -15.41 -18.68
C ARG A 76 -5.68 -14.14 -19.43
#